data_AF-A0A8S1FGH1-F1
#
_entry.id   AF-A0A8S1FGH1-F1
#
_cell.length_a   1.000
_cell.length_b   1.000
_cell.length_c   1.000
_cell.angle_alpha   90.00
_cell.angle_beta   90.00
_cell.angle_gamma   90.00
#
_symmetry.space_group_name_H-M   'P 1'
#
loop_
_entity.id
_entity.type
_entity.pdbx_description
1 polymer ?
#
loop_
_entity_poly.entity_id
_entity_poly.type
_entity_poly.pdbx_seq_one_letter_code
_entity_poly.pdbx_strand_id
1 'polypeptide(L)'
;MAANSTIENNATITLDKTHNEGGTNLSGGAIAGIVIACVVGTFLLAISGFFIFRYVRDRRKNHGEYRPQFEEQHHAKDLPYIQPPNIEGLI
;
A
#
# COMPACT_ATOMS: atom_id res chain seq x y z
N MET A 1 -26.15 84.68 6.09
CA MET A 1 -27.04 83.54 6.36
C MET A 1 -26.22 82.29 6.10
N ALA A 2 -25.67 81.67 7.16
CA ALA A 2 -24.70 80.58 7.03
C ALA A 2 -25.42 79.24 6.80
N ALA A 3 -24.96 78.46 5.82
CA ALA A 3 -25.44 77.12 5.56
C ALA A 3 -24.85 76.16 6.61
N ASN A 4 -25.71 75.49 7.39
CA ASN A 4 -25.31 74.39 8.24
C ASN A 4 -25.62 73.08 7.50
N SER A 5 -24.59 72.40 6.99
CA SER A 5 -24.73 71.07 6.42
C SER A 5 -24.68 70.04 7.56
N THR A 6 -25.85 69.59 8.00
CA THR A 6 -25.97 68.44 8.90
C THR A 6 -25.45 67.21 8.17
N ILE A 7 -24.31 66.68 8.59
CA ILE A 7 -23.79 65.40 8.13
C ILE A 7 -24.63 64.31 8.79
N GLU A 8 -25.56 63.73 8.04
CA GLU A 8 -26.24 62.49 8.43
C GLU A 8 -25.26 61.33 8.27
N ASN A 9 -24.61 60.94 9.37
CA ASN A 9 -23.87 59.70 9.44
C ASN A 9 -24.86 58.54 9.42
N ASN A 10 -25.26 58.08 8.23
CA ASN A 10 -25.94 56.81 8.08
C ASN A 10 -24.92 55.68 8.29
N ALA A 11 -24.61 55.40 9.55
CA ALA A 11 -23.91 54.18 9.91
C ALA A 11 -24.80 53.00 9.49
N THR A 12 -24.64 52.58 8.24
CA THR A 12 -25.12 51.31 7.73
C THR A 12 -24.38 50.29 8.57
N ILE A 13 -25.05 49.77 9.60
CA ILE A 13 -24.58 48.59 10.31
C ILE A 13 -24.72 47.46 9.29
N THR A 14 -23.69 47.33 8.45
CA THR A 14 -23.41 46.07 7.78
C THR A 14 -23.18 45.11 8.93
N LEU A 15 -24.21 44.32 9.23
CA LEU A 15 -24.06 43.09 10.00
C LEU A 15 -23.03 42.27 9.23
N ASP A 16 -21.76 42.44 9.59
CA ASP A 16 -20.73 41.48 9.29
C ASP A 16 -21.24 40.20 9.93
N LYS A 17 -21.83 39.35 9.09
CA LYS A 17 -22.14 37.98 9.45
C LYS A 17 -20.79 37.39 9.75
N THR A 18 -20.37 37.49 11.02
CA THR A 18 -19.17 36.85 11.55
C THR A 18 -19.36 35.37 11.29
N HIS A 19 -18.88 34.96 10.13
CA HIS A 19 -18.78 33.62 9.67
C HIS A 19 -17.77 33.00 10.63
N ASN A 20 -18.28 32.34 11.67
CA ASN A 20 -17.51 31.40 12.46
C ASN A 20 -17.15 30.25 11.50
N GLU A 21 -16.16 30.47 10.63
CA GLU A 21 -15.65 29.47 9.69
C GLU A 21 -14.71 28.53 10.44
N GLY A 22 -15.28 27.79 11.39
CA GLY A 22 -14.66 26.60 11.96
C GLY A 22 -14.87 25.35 11.09
N GLY A 23 -15.24 25.52 9.82
CA GLY A 23 -15.51 24.42 8.88
C GLY A 23 -14.41 24.33 7.84
N THR A 24 -13.70 23.20 7.79
CA THR A 24 -12.78 22.89 6.70
C THR A 24 -13.58 22.61 5.42
N ASN A 25 -14.04 23.67 4.77
CA ASN A 25 -14.70 23.61 3.47
C ASN A 25 -13.63 23.41 2.40
N LEU A 26 -13.30 22.15 2.12
CA LEU A 26 -12.34 21.81 1.06
C LEU A 26 -12.97 22.09 -0.31
N SER A 27 -12.20 22.69 -1.22
CA SER A 27 -12.62 22.88 -2.61
C SER A 27 -13.04 21.54 -3.21
N GLY A 28 -14.09 21.55 -4.06
CA GLY A 28 -14.57 20.34 -4.75
C GLY A 28 -13.47 19.61 -5.53
N GLY A 29 -12.50 20.36 -6.08
CA GLY A 29 -11.34 19.77 -6.74
C GLY A 29 -10.41 19.02 -5.77
N ALA A 30 -10.24 19.52 -4.55
CA ALA A 30 -9.45 18.84 -3.52
C ALA A 30 -10.12 17.53 -3.09
N ILE A 31 -11.43 17.55 -2.87
CA ILE A 31 -12.20 16.36 -2.52
C ILE A 31 -12.12 15.33 -3.66
N ALA A 32 -12.31 15.75 -4.91
CA ALA A 32 -12.22 14.87 -6.07
C ALA A 32 -10.82 14.22 -6.20
N GLY A 33 -9.76 15.00 -5.98
CA GLY A 33 -8.39 14.50 -6.00
C GLY A 33 -8.14 13.41 -4.96
N ILE A 34 -8.60 13.61 -3.72
CA ILE A 34 -8.45 12.63 -2.63
C ILE A 34 -9.17 11.32 -2.97
N VAL A 35 -10.39 11.41 -3.51
CA VAL A 35 -11.17 10.22 -3.88
C VAL A 35 -10.45 9.41 -4.96
N ILE A 36 -9.95 10.06 -6.01
CA ILE A 36 -9.20 9.38 -7.09
C ILE A 36 -7.93 8.74 -6.53
N ALA A 37 -7.20 9.46 -5.67
CA ALA A 37 -5.98 8.95 -5.04
C ALA A 37 -6.27 7.72 -4.16
N CYS A 38 -7.37 7.71 -3.40
CA CYS A 38 -7.77 6.55 -2.61
C CYS A 38 -8.16 5.36 -3.49
N VAL A 39 -8.92 5.58 -4.57
CA VAL A 39 -9.32 4.50 -5.50
C VAL A 39 -8.11 3.88 -6.19
N VAL A 40 -7.25 4.71 -6.77
CA VAL A 40 -6.02 4.23 -7.45
C VAL A 40 -5.05 3.62 -6.45
N GLY A 41 -4.85 4.27 -5.29
CA GLY A 41 -3.96 3.82 -4.24
C GLY A 41 -4.36 2.47 -3.66
N THR A 42 -5.65 2.27 -3.35
CA THR A 42 -6.15 0.98 -2.86
C THR A 42 -6.04 -0.12 -3.92
N PHE A 43 -6.28 0.20 -5.19
CA PHE A 43 -6.14 -0.76 -6.29
C PHE A 43 -4.68 -1.22 -6.45
N LEU A 44 -3.72 -0.29 -6.41
CA LEU A 44 -2.29 -0.59 -6.46
C LEU A 44 -1.83 -1.36 -5.21
N LEU A 45 -2.29 -0.98 -4.02
CA LEU A 45 -2.00 -1.72 -2.78
C LEU A 45 -2.56 -3.14 -2.85
N ALA A 46 -3.76 -3.34 -3.38
CA ALA A 46 -4.36 -4.66 -3.51
C ALA A 46 -3.57 -5.54 -4.48
N ILE A 47 -3.15 -5.01 -5.63
CA ILE A 47 -2.31 -5.74 -6.60
C ILE A 47 -0.95 -6.07 -5.98
N SER A 48 -0.29 -5.09 -5.37
CA SER A 48 1.02 -5.29 -4.74
C SER A 48 0.94 -6.30 -3.59
N GLY A 49 -0.05 -6.13 -2.71
CA GLY A 49 -0.33 -7.05 -1.61
C GLY A 49 -0.67 -8.45 -2.09
N PHE A 50 -1.48 -8.58 -3.15
CA PHE A 50 -1.80 -9.86 -3.76
C PHE A 50 -0.56 -10.54 -4.37
N PHE A 51 0.30 -9.78 -5.04
CA PHE A 51 1.51 -10.32 -5.65
C PHE A 51 2.50 -10.80 -4.58
N ILE A 52 2.73 -10.01 -3.53
CA ILE A 52 3.57 -10.40 -2.39
C ILE A 52 2.96 -11.62 -1.68
N PHE A 53 1.66 -11.60 -1.39
CA PHE A 53 0.98 -12.72 -0.75
C PHE A 53 1.07 -13.98 -1.61
N ARG A 54 0.85 -13.88 -2.92
CA ARG A 54 0.96 -14.99 -3.86
C ARG A 54 2.40 -15.51 -3.93
N TYR A 55 3.39 -14.63 -4.00
CA TYR A 55 4.80 -14.99 -4.00
C TYR A 55 5.24 -15.68 -2.71
N VAL A 56 4.88 -15.12 -1.56
CA VAL A 56 5.17 -15.70 -0.25
C VAL A 56 4.40 -17.00 -0.04
N ARG A 57 3.15 -17.10 -0.51
CA ARG A 57 2.37 -18.34 -0.47
C ARG A 57 2.98 -19.43 -1.35
N ASP A 58 3.44 -19.09 -2.54
CA ASP A 58 4.11 -20.04 -3.43
C ASP A 58 5.48 -20.47 -2.86
N ARG A 59 6.18 -19.57 -2.15
CA ARG A 59 7.39 -19.93 -1.39
C ARG A 59 7.10 -20.77 -0.15
N ARG A 60 6.01 -20.52 0.57
CA ARG A 60 5.60 -21.30 1.76
C ARG A 60 5.17 -22.74 1.44
N LYS A 61 4.82 -23.04 0.18
CA LYS A 61 4.60 -24.43 -0.26
C LYS A 61 5.89 -25.23 -0.39
N ASN A 62 7.06 -24.59 -0.47
CA ASN A 62 8.35 -25.26 -0.63
C ASN A 62 9.11 -25.51 0.69
N HIS A 63 8.50 -25.20 1.84
CA HIS A 63 9.13 -25.41 3.16
C HIS A 63 8.55 -26.61 3.94
N GLY A 64 7.78 -27.47 3.28
CA GLY A 64 7.28 -28.72 3.84
C GLY A 64 7.18 -29.87 2.83
N GLU A 65 7.56 -29.64 1.57
CA GLU A 65 7.63 -30.71 0.58
C GLU A 65 9.02 -31.31 0.68
N TYR A 66 9.16 -32.26 1.60
CA TYR A 66 10.27 -33.21 1.60
C TYR A 66 10.38 -33.77 0.19
N ARG A 67 11.42 -33.36 -0.53
CA ARG A 67 11.77 -33.90 -1.85
C ARG A 67 12.88 -34.91 -1.59
N PRO A 68 12.54 -36.17 -1.18
CA PRO A 68 13.54 -37.19 -0.84
C PRO A 68 14.58 -37.33 -1.94
N GLN A 69 14.15 -37.22 -3.19
CA GLN A 69 15.02 -37.33 -4.35
C GLN A 69 16.12 -36.27 -4.43
N PHE A 70 15.90 -35.05 -3.91
CA PHE A 70 16.93 -34.00 -3.96
C PHE A 70 17.86 -34.04 -2.75
N GLU A 71 17.36 -34.32 -1.55
CA GLU A 71 18.21 -34.44 -0.36
C GLU A 71 19.12 -35.67 -0.44
N GLU A 72 18.65 -36.79 -0.97
CA GLU A 72 19.44 -38.02 -1.14
C GLU A 72 20.57 -37.84 -2.18
N GLN A 73 20.33 -37.10 -3.27
CA GLN A 73 21.34 -36.83 -4.30
C GLN A 73 22.43 -35.86 -3.83
N HIS A 74 22.08 -34.90 -2.97
CA HIS A 74 23.06 -34.00 -2.37
C HIS A 74 23.88 -34.72 -1.30
N HIS A 75 23.26 -35.57 -0.49
CA HIS A 75 23.97 -36.37 0.51
C HIS A 75 24.92 -37.38 -0.14
N ALA A 76 24.57 -37.95 -1.29
CA ALA A 76 25.44 -38.88 -2.03
C ALA A 76 26.72 -38.24 -2.60
N LYS A 77 26.76 -36.90 -2.75
CA LYS A 77 27.94 -36.17 -3.25
C LYS A 77 28.97 -35.87 -2.16
N ASP A 78 28.52 -35.75 -0.91
CA ASP A 78 29.36 -35.37 0.23
C ASP A 78 29.85 -36.59 1.03
N LEU A 79 29.57 -37.81 0.54
CA LEU A 79 30.13 -39.04 1.11
C LEU A 79 31.61 -39.17 0.72
N PRO A 80 32.47 -39.66 1.64
CA PRO A 80 33.81 -40.09 1.25
C PRO A 80 33.69 -41.07 0.09
N TYR A 81 34.64 -41.05 -0.85
CA TYR A 81 34.63 -41.96 -2.00
C TYR A 81 34.58 -43.42 -1.52
N ILE A 82 33.38 -44.00 -1.57
CA ILE A 82 33.16 -45.44 -1.40
C ILE A 82 33.25 -46.04 -2.78
N GLN A 83 34.02 -47.10 -2.88
CA GLN A 83 34.23 -47.86 -4.10
C GLN A 83 32.84 -48.29 -4.62
N PRO A 84 32.48 -48.02 -5.88
CA PRO A 84 31.21 -48.50 -6.42
C PRO A 84 31.14 -50.02 -6.20
N PRO A 85 30.00 -50.57 -5.75
CA PRO A 85 29.89 -51.99 -5.50
C PRO A 85 30.31 -52.76 -6.75
N ASN A 86 31.18 -53.75 -6.55
CA ASN A 86 31.63 -54.62 -7.61
C ASN A 86 30.42 -55.33 -8.23
N ILE A 87 30.37 -55.31 -9.57
CA ILE A 87 29.41 -56.06 -10.41
C ILE A 87 29.40 -57.57 -10.15
N GLU A 88 30.33 -58.07 -9.33
CA GLU A 88 30.52 -59.48 -8.97
C GLU A 88 29.42 -60.05 -8.05
N GLY A 89 28.48 -59.23 -7.58
CA GLY A 89 27.30 -59.65 -6.82
C GLY A 89 25.97 -59.68 -7.60
N LEU A 90 25.98 -59.37 -8.90
CA LEU A 90 24.78 -59.33 -9.76
C LEU A 90 24.65 -60.55 -10.68
N ILE A 91 24.94 -61.74 -10.14
CA ILE A 91 24.66 -63.03 -10.78
C ILE A 91 23.95 -63.96 -9.81
#